data_AF-A0A533MMG5-F1
#
_entry.id   AF-A0A533MMG5-F1
#
_cell.length_a   1.000
_cell.length_b   1.000
_cell.length_c   1.000
_cell.angle_alpha   90.00
_cell.angle_beta   90.00
_cell.angle_gamma   90.00
#
_symmetry.space_group_name_H-M   'P 1'
#
loop_
_entity.id
_entity.type
_entity.pdbx_description
1 polymer ?
#
loop_
_entity_poly.entity_id
_entity_poly.type
_entity_poly.pdbx_seq_one_letter_code
_entity_poly.pdbx_strand_id
1 'polypeptide(L)'
;MITVLAIDALEYTLVEKFDCNNLKQKYYGKTNISEFSEPRTMVLWSSFMTGKNMEKEILAKGDKDMWNTKLDIKDTFFDQFENPKIIDLPGFSYITDQHDQERKLLKEFFDAQSEEEKGQVRVDYNNLAFEHHRKIKEEFIDVLEADHDFILGYFSVADVIGHLNFGNRTMMKMIYKDLDEIAGSMKNQFIVLSDHGMEQIGIFGDHSNYGFWSTDFKDLGNPGITDFAKIIKEMR
;
A
#
# COMPACT_ATOMS: atom_id res chain seq x y z
N MET A 1 -20.70 0.18 -6.29
CA MET A 1 -19.54 -0.14 -5.45
C MET A 1 -18.28 -0.09 -6.30
N ILE A 2 -17.34 0.79 -5.94
CA ILE A 2 -15.99 0.81 -6.50
C ILE A 2 -15.04 0.30 -5.42
N THR A 3 -14.08 -0.54 -5.79
CA THR A 3 -13.08 -1.07 -4.84
C THR A 3 -11.67 -0.68 -5.25
N VAL A 4 -10.86 -0.26 -4.28
CA VAL A 4 -9.43 -0.03 -4.43
C VAL A 4 -8.68 -0.97 -3.50
N LEU A 5 -7.86 -1.84 -4.07
CA LEU A 5 -6.87 -2.63 -3.34
C LEU A 5 -5.57 -1.84 -3.34
N ALA A 6 -5.34 -1.09 -2.27
CA ALA A 6 -4.11 -0.34 -2.04
C ALA A 6 -3.07 -1.30 -1.43
N ILE A 7 -1.92 -1.46 -2.05
CA ILE A 7 -0.84 -2.33 -1.55
C ILE A 7 0.42 -1.48 -1.48
N ASP A 8 1.03 -1.38 -0.31
CA ASP A 8 2.29 -0.65 -0.15
C ASP A 8 3.44 -1.42 -0.80
N ALA A 9 4.27 -0.70 -1.57
CA ALA A 9 5.45 -1.23 -2.26
C ALA A 9 5.22 -2.48 -3.15
N LEU A 10 4.07 -2.58 -3.82
CA LEU A 10 3.83 -3.64 -4.80
C LEU A 10 4.73 -3.46 -6.03
N GLU A 11 5.73 -4.33 -6.16
CA GLU A 11 6.74 -4.25 -7.20
C GLU A 11 6.27 -4.90 -8.51
N TYR A 12 6.18 -4.07 -9.56
CA TYR A 12 5.79 -4.46 -10.92
C TYR A 12 6.51 -5.72 -11.41
N THR A 13 7.83 -5.80 -11.23
CA THR A 13 8.61 -6.93 -11.74
C THR A 13 8.34 -8.23 -11.00
N LEU A 14 7.96 -8.18 -9.72
CA LEU A 14 7.56 -9.35 -8.95
C LEU A 14 6.15 -9.82 -9.32
N VAL A 15 5.22 -8.90 -9.56
CA VAL A 15 3.87 -9.21 -10.10
C VAL A 15 3.99 -9.98 -11.42
N GLU A 16 4.86 -9.53 -12.33
CA GLU A 16 5.15 -10.23 -13.57
C GLU A 16 5.78 -11.61 -13.32
N LYS A 17 6.87 -11.65 -12.55
CA LYS A 17 7.69 -12.85 -12.32
C LYS A 17 6.97 -13.96 -11.55
N PHE A 18 5.99 -13.62 -10.72
CA PHE A 18 5.24 -14.58 -9.91
C PHE A 18 3.88 -14.96 -10.53
N ASP A 19 3.58 -14.46 -11.74
CA ASP A 19 2.33 -14.75 -12.46
C ASP A 19 1.08 -14.42 -11.64
N CYS A 20 1.08 -13.27 -10.96
CA CYS A 20 -0.05 -12.78 -10.18
C CYS A 20 -1.17 -12.29 -11.12
N ASN A 21 -1.98 -13.22 -11.65
CA ASN A 21 -2.96 -12.93 -12.69
C ASN A 21 -4.17 -12.12 -12.23
N ASN A 22 -4.50 -12.11 -10.94
CA ASN A 22 -5.59 -11.29 -10.42
C ASN A 22 -5.12 -9.87 -10.10
N LEU A 23 -3.86 -9.72 -9.65
CA LEU A 23 -3.21 -8.40 -9.57
C LEU A 23 -2.98 -7.82 -10.97
N LYS A 24 -2.67 -8.68 -11.96
CA LYS A 24 -2.60 -8.32 -13.38
C LYS A 24 -4.00 -8.36 -14.02
N GLN A 25 -4.75 -7.30 -13.81
CA GLN A 25 -5.98 -7.05 -14.56
C GLN A 25 -5.68 -6.82 -16.06
N LYS A 26 -6.72 -6.60 -16.88
CA LYS A 26 -6.62 -6.40 -18.33
C LYS A 26 -5.65 -5.28 -18.71
N TYR A 27 -5.63 -4.20 -17.96
CA TYR A 27 -4.68 -3.11 -18.09
C TYR A 27 -3.89 -2.97 -16.80
N TYR A 28 -2.58 -2.85 -16.89
CA TYR A 28 -1.70 -2.64 -15.76
C TYR A 28 -0.42 -1.94 -16.20
N GLY A 29 0.24 -1.28 -15.26
CA GLY A 29 1.42 -0.50 -15.55
C GLY A 29 2.07 0.05 -14.30
N LYS A 30 2.92 1.04 -14.52
CA LYS A 30 3.60 1.76 -13.46
C LYS A 30 2.86 3.07 -13.17
N THR A 31 2.74 3.39 -11.88
CA THR A 31 2.25 4.69 -11.42
C THR A 31 3.43 5.66 -11.41
N ASN A 32 3.25 6.81 -12.04
CA ASN A 32 4.26 7.85 -12.07
C ASN A 32 4.26 8.65 -10.76
N ILE A 33 5.40 8.69 -10.09
CA ILE A 33 5.61 9.48 -8.87
C ILE A 33 6.78 10.47 -9.01
N SER A 34 7.21 10.76 -10.25
CA SER A 34 8.34 11.65 -10.52
C SER A 34 8.12 13.12 -10.16
N GLU A 35 6.88 13.50 -9.84
CA GLU A 35 6.57 14.85 -9.31
C GLU A 35 6.98 15.02 -7.84
N PHE A 36 7.28 13.93 -7.13
CA PHE A 36 7.66 13.92 -5.73
C PHE A 36 9.18 13.85 -5.60
N SER A 37 9.74 14.73 -4.78
CA SER A 37 11.17 14.71 -4.46
C SER A 37 11.50 13.78 -3.29
N GLU A 38 10.54 13.59 -2.38
CA GLU A 38 10.60 12.67 -1.25
C GLU A 38 9.29 11.84 -1.22
N PRO A 39 9.16 10.81 -2.07
CA PRO A 39 7.95 10.01 -2.25
C PRO A 39 7.68 9.06 -1.06
N ARG A 40 7.48 9.62 0.14
CA ARG A 40 7.16 8.85 1.35
C ARG A 40 5.71 8.37 1.29
N THR A 41 5.42 7.19 1.83
CA THR A 41 4.07 6.61 1.96
C THR A 41 3.01 7.63 2.39
N MET A 42 3.26 8.38 3.48
CA MET A 42 2.31 9.40 3.98
C MET A 42 2.08 10.55 2.99
N VAL A 43 3.11 10.97 2.25
CA VAL A 43 3.02 12.00 1.20
C VAL A 43 2.18 11.49 0.04
N LEU A 44 2.48 10.29 -0.44
CA LEU A 44 1.86 9.69 -1.62
C LEU A 44 0.37 9.40 -1.37
N TRP A 45 0.02 8.77 -0.26
CA TRP A 45 -1.39 8.49 0.06
C TRP A 45 -2.20 9.75 0.38
N SER A 46 -1.60 10.76 1.03
CA SER A 46 -2.24 12.08 1.19
C SER A 46 -2.50 12.75 -0.16
N SER A 47 -1.56 12.59 -1.10
CA SER A 47 -1.68 13.17 -2.44
C SER A 47 -2.73 12.44 -3.29
N PHE A 48 -2.78 11.12 -3.20
CA PHE A 48 -3.83 10.28 -3.78
C PHE A 48 -5.22 10.71 -3.30
N MET A 49 -5.42 10.82 -1.97
CA MET A 49 -6.72 11.14 -1.39
C MET A 49 -7.22 12.54 -1.77
N THR A 50 -6.32 13.52 -1.86
CA THR A 50 -6.67 14.91 -2.17
C THR A 50 -6.69 15.21 -3.67
N GLY A 51 -6.09 14.33 -4.49
CA GLY A 51 -5.87 14.56 -5.92
C GLY A 51 -4.89 15.70 -6.22
N LYS A 52 -4.03 16.06 -5.27
CA LYS A 52 -3.06 17.16 -5.36
C LYS A 52 -1.75 16.70 -4.73
N ASN A 53 -0.63 17.25 -5.17
CA ASN A 53 0.66 16.98 -4.53
C ASN A 53 0.69 17.63 -3.13
N MET A 54 0.75 16.80 -2.08
CA MET A 54 0.74 17.21 -0.66
C MET A 54 2.14 17.17 -0.03
N GLU A 55 3.20 16.95 -0.82
CA GLU A 55 4.57 16.76 -0.31
C GLU A 55 5.00 17.89 0.62
N LYS A 56 4.82 19.13 0.19
CA LYS A 56 5.25 20.30 0.95
C LYS A 56 4.53 20.41 2.28
N GLU A 57 3.21 20.25 2.28
CA GLU A 57 2.36 20.36 3.47
C GLU A 57 2.68 19.25 4.49
N ILE A 58 2.93 18.03 4.00
CA ILE A 58 3.19 16.85 4.81
C ILE A 58 4.59 16.91 5.41
N LEU A 59 5.62 17.20 4.61
CA LEU A 59 7.01 17.29 5.08
C LEU A 59 7.23 18.47 6.05
N ALA A 60 6.49 19.58 5.89
CA ALA A 60 6.58 20.73 6.78
C ALA A 60 6.20 20.42 8.25
N LYS A 61 5.52 19.30 8.50
CA LYS A 61 5.17 18.83 9.86
C LYS A 61 6.36 18.20 10.60
N GLY A 62 7.39 17.76 9.88
CA GLY A 62 8.50 16.99 10.44
C GLY A 62 8.15 15.54 10.75
N ASP A 63 9.16 14.68 10.90
CA ASP A 63 8.99 13.22 10.87
C ASP A 63 7.95 12.68 11.85
N LYS A 64 7.92 13.16 13.10
CA LYS A 64 7.00 12.65 14.12
C LYS A 64 5.55 13.05 13.83
N ASP A 65 5.29 14.30 13.47
CA ASP A 65 3.93 14.79 13.27
C ASP A 65 3.40 14.45 11.86
N MET A 66 4.30 14.16 10.92
CA MET A 66 3.96 13.62 9.60
C MET A 66 3.15 12.32 9.75
N TRP A 67 3.64 11.36 10.53
CA TRP A 67 2.96 10.06 10.73
C TRP A 67 1.64 10.16 11.50
N ASN A 68 1.42 11.25 12.22
CA ASN A 68 0.15 11.56 12.90
C ASN A 68 -0.83 12.35 12.02
N THR A 69 -0.50 12.58 10.75
CA THR A 69 -1.40 13.28 9.83
C THR A 69 -2.68 12.48 9.67
N LYS A 70 -3.81 13.19 9.78
CA LYS A 70 -5.14 12.66 9.51
C LYS A 70 -5.95 13.71 8.77
N LEU A 71 -6.33 13.42 7.53
CA LEU A 71 -7.16 14.27 6.70
C LEU A 71 -8.64 14.11 7.09
N ASP A 72 -9.41 15.19 7.01
CA ASP A 72 -10.87 15.13 7.09
C ASP A 72 -11.41 14.54 5.78
N ILE A 73 -12.51 13.77 5.87
CA ILE A 73 -13.13 13.17 4.68
C ILE A 73 -13.47 14.23 3.62
N LYS A 74 -13.87 15.43 4.05
CA LYS A 74 -14.22 16.57 3.16
C LYS A 74 -13.04 17.09 2.35
N ASP A 75 -11.82 16.84 2.80
CA ASP A 75 -10.59 17.22 2.10
C ASP A 75 -10.14 16.14 1.11
N THR A 76 -10.80 14.99 1.11
CA THR A 76 -10.51 13.84 0.23
C THR A 76 -11.57 13.69 -0.84
N PHE A 77 -11.26 12.95 -1.91
CA PHE A 77 -12.29 12.53 -2.85
C PHE A 77 -13.29 11.54 -2.23
N PHE A 78 -13.07 11.01 -1.03
CA PHE A 78 -14.01 10.08 -0.43
C PHE A 78 -15.38 10.71 -0.09
N ASP A 79 -15.45 12.03 0.14
CA ASP A 79 -16.67 12.78 0.51
C ASP A 79 -17.80 12.70 -0.53
N GLN A 80 -17.50 12.29 -1.77
CA GLN A 80 -18.51 12.14 -2.83
C GLN A 80 -19.26 10.80 -2.79
N PHE A 81 -18.79 9.87 -1.96
CA PHE A 81 -19.42 8.58 -1.74
C PHE A 81 -20.33 8.68 -0.52
N GLU A 82 -21.51 8.09 -0.62
CA GLU A 82 -22.55 8.13 0.41
C GLU A 82 -22.20 7.24 1.60
N ASN A 83 -21.52 6.11 1.36
CA ASN A 83 -21.13 5.16 2.39
C ASN A 83 -19.73 4.54 2.12
N PRO A 84 -18.65 5.35 2.11
CA PRO A 84 -17.31 4.86 1.87
C PRO A 84 -16.73 4.13 3.09
N LYS A 85 -15.99 3.05 2.86
CA LYS A 85 -15.23 2.32 3.88
C LYS A 85 -13.75 2.27 3.50
N ILE A 86 -12.90 2.85 4.35
CA ILE A 86 -11.45 2.91 4.13
C ILE A 86 -10.76 2.21 5.29
N ILE A 87 -9.96 1.19 4.99
CA ILE A 87 -9.29 0.34 5.97
C ILE A 87 -7.79 0.65 5.94
N ASP A 88 -7.26 1.06 7.10
CA ASP A 88 -5.84 1.23 7.41
C ASP A 88 -5.02 2.16 6.50
N LEU A 89 -5.66 3.09 5.79
CA LEU A 89 -4.94 3.95 4.84
C LEU A 89 -4.12 5.05 5.58
N PRO A 90 -2.79 5.19 5.31
CA PRO A 90 -1.98 6.28 5.82
C PRO A 90 -2.59 7.65 5.54
N GLY A 91 -2.71 8.47 6.57
CA GLY A 91 -3.31 9.81 6.46
C GLY A 91 -4.82 9.86 6.65
N PHE A 92 -5.50 8.73 6.90
CA PHE A 92 -6.95 8.69 7.08
C PHE A 92 -7.42 7.74 8.19
N SER A 93 -7.34 6.42 7.96
CA SER A 93 -7.78 5.37 8.91
C SER A 93 -6.64 4.52 9.45
N TYR A 94 -5.41 5.02 9.31
CA TYR A 94 -4.14 4.38 9.70
C TYR A 94 -4.10 3.91 11.16
N ILE A 95 -3.76 2.64 11.38
CA ILE A 95 -3.60 2.05 12.70
C ILE A 95 -2.21 2.41 13.23
N THR A 96 -2.10 3.61 13.80
CA THR A 96 -0.80 4.21 14.19
C THR A 96 0.02 3.32 15.11
N ASP A 97 -0.59 2.75 16.16
CA ASP A 97 0.09 1.90 17.14
C ASP A 97 0.73 0.66 16.52
N GLN A 98 0.07 0.06 15.52
CA GLN A 98 0.57 -1.12 14.81
C GLN A 98 1.84 -0.77 14.03
N HIS A 99 1.76 0.26 13.20
CA HIS A 99 2.89 0.64 12.35
C HIS A 99 4.04 1.30 13.11
N ASP A 100 3.76 1.94 14.25
CA ASP A 100 4.81 2.43 15.16
C ASP A 100 5.62 1.26 15.73
N GLN A 101 4.96 0.14 16.08
CA GLN A 101 5.66 -1.06 16.53
C GLN A 101 6.49 -1.70 15.42
N GLU A 102 5.98 -1.77 14.19
CA GLU A 102 6.73 -2.25 13.03
C GLU A 102 7.99 -1.38 12.79
N ARG A 103 7.85 -0.05 12.75
CA ARG A 103 8.99 0.87 12.61
C ARG A 103 10.00 0.74 13.74
N LYS A 104 9.52 0.55 14.97
CA LYS A 104 10.38 0.33 16.14
C LYS A 104 11.20 -0.95 15.99
N LEU A 105 10.57 -2.06 15.64
CA LEU A 105 11.26 -3.34 15.42
C LEU A 105 12.24 -3.25 14.24
N LEU A 106 11.88 -2.56 13.16
CA LEU A 106 12.79 -2.32 12.04
C LEU A 106 14.04 -1.55 12.49
N LYS A 107 13.85 -0.49 13.30
CA LYS A 107 14.97 0.25 13.89
C LYS A 107 15.81 -0.63 14.83
N GLU A 108 15.16 -1.42 15.69
CA GLU A 108 15.84 -2.36 16.58
C GLU A 108 16.68 -3.39 15.81
N PHE A 109 16.21 -3.85 14.64
CA PHE A 109 16.99 -4.77 13.79
C PHE A 109 18.31 -4.13 13.34
N PHE A 110 18.30 -2.85 12.96
CA PHE A 110 19.51 -2.15 12.54
C PHE A 110 20.40 -1.71 13.71
N ASP A 111 19.82 -1.49 14.90
CA ASP A 111 20.55 -1.15 16.12
C ASP A 111 21.14 -2.40 16.82
N ALA A 112 20.68 -3.61 16.50
CA ALA A 112 21.13 -4.87 17.09
C ALA A 112 22.63 -5.14 16.84
N GLN A 113 23.32 -5.64 17.87
CA GLN A 113 24.78 -5.77 17.87
C GLN A 113 25.26 -7.18 17.49
N SER A 114 24.35 -8.16 17.46
CA SER A 114 24.67 -9.54 17.07
C SER A 114 23.69 -10.10 16.02
N GLU A 115 24.15 -11.10 15.27
CA GLU A 115 23.30 -11.79 14.29
C GLU A 115 22.19 -12.62 14.96
N GLU A 116 22.39 -13.08 16.20
CA GLU A 116 21.37 -13.76 17.00
C GLU A 116 20.22 -12.79 17.34
N GLU A 117 20.56 -11.59 17.85
CA GLU A 117 19.58 -10.54 18.14
C GLU A 117 18.82 -10.12 16.86
N LYS A 118 19.54 -9.88 15.76
CA LYS A 118 18.91 -9.57 14.46
C LYS A 118 17.96 -10.67 14.00
N GLY A 119 18.35 -11.93 14.19
CA GLY A 119 17.51 -13.08 13.89
C GLY A 119 16.20 -13.05 14.66
N GLN A 120 16.26 -12.79 15.98
CA GLN A 120 15.07 -12.72 16.82
C GLN A 120 14.18 -11.51 16.47
N VAL A 121 14.76 -10.31 16.33
CA VAL A 121 14.00 -9.10 15.96
C VAL A 121 13.32 -9.27 14.61
N ARG A 122 13.98 -9.90 13.63
CA ARG A 122 13.38 -10.20 12.33
C ARG A 122 12.18 -11.15 12.44
N VAL A 123 12.25 -12.16 13.31
CA VAL A 123 11.12 -13.07 13.56
C VAL A 123 9.94 -12.29 14.16
N ASP A 124 10.19 -11.46 15.17
CA ASP A 124 9.16 -10.66 15.83
C ASP A 124 8.52 -9.66 14.86
N TYR A 125 9.35 -8.98 14.06
CA TYR A 125 8.92 -8.07 13.00
C TYR A 125 8.03 -8.77 11.95
N ASN A 126 8.47 -9.93 11.47
CA ASN A 126 7.70 -10.69 10.48
C ASN A 126 6.37 -11.19 11.06
N ASN A 127 6.37 -11.69 12.31
CA ASN A 127 5.15 -12.17 12.96
C ASN A 127 4.14 -11.04 13.14
N LEU A 128 4.59 -9.88 13.62
CA LEU A 128 3.75 -8.70 13.81
C LEU A 128 3.09 -8.27 12.48
N ALA A 129 3.87 -8.18 11.41
CA ALA A 129 3.36 -7.81 10.08
C ALA A 129 2.38 -8.85 9.51
N PHE A 130 2.64 -10.15 9.67
CA PHE A 130 1.72 -11.20 9.21
C PHE A 130 0.42 -11.25 10.03
N GLU A 131 0.47 -11.02 11.34
CA GLU A 131 -0.73 -10.92 12.16
C GLU A 131 -1.58 -9.72 11.77
N HIS A 132 -0.95 -8.59 11.49
CA HIS A 132 -1.63 -7.41 10.98
C HIS A 132 -2.29 -7.66 9.64
N HIS A 133 -1.54 -8.20 8.67
CA HIS A 133 -2.04 -8.58 7.34
C HIS A 133 -3.29 -9.46 7.41
N ARG A 134 -3.31 -10.47 8.31
CA ARG A 134 -4.48 -11.35 8.49
C ARG A 134 -5.70 -10.57 8.98
N LYS A 135 -5.54 -9.68 9.97
CA LYS A 135 -6.65 -8.86 10.49
C LYS A 135 -7.23 -7.94 9.42
N ILE A 136 -6.37 -7.25 8.67
CA ILE A 136 -6.81 -6.38 7.56
C ILE A 136 -7.49 -7.19 6.47
N LYS A 137 -6.95 -8.37 6.12
CA LYS A 137 -7.56 -9.28 5.15
C LYS A 137 -8.96 -9.73 5.59
N GLU A 138 -9.13 -10.12 6.85
CA GLU A 138 -10.43 -10.52 7.42
C GLU A 138 -11.42 -9.35 7.35
N GLU A 139 -11.07 -8.16 7.84
CA GLU A 139 -11.94 -6.97 7.77
C GLU A 139 -12.29 -6.61 6.32
N PHE A 140 -11.31 -6.66 5.41
CA PHE A 140 -11.53 -6.33 4.01
C PHE A 140 -12.51 -7.29 3.35
N ILE A 141 -12.39 -8.60 3.60
CA ILE A 141 -13.32 -9.61 3.07
C ILE A 141 -14.73 -9.38 3.62
N ASP A 142 -14.87 -9.14 4.92
CA ASP A 142 -16.18 -8.85 5.54
C ASP A 142 -16.83 -7.60 4.94
N VAL A 143 -16.04 -6.55 4.71
CA VAL A 143 -16.50 -5.28 4.11
C VAL A 143 -16.89 -5.44 2.64
N LEU A 144 -16.24 -6.33 1.88
CA LEU A 144 -16.61 -6.62 0.49
C LEU A 144 -18.02 -7.22 0.35
N GLU A 145 -18.54 -7.85 1.41
CA GLU A 145 -19.90 -8.42 1.44
C GLU A 145 -20.96 -7.44 1.98
N ALA A 146 -20.53 -6.30 2.53
CA ALA A 146 -21.40 -5.29 3.11
C ALA A 146 -21.89 -4.26 2.08
N ASP A 147 -22.90 -3.47 2.45
CA ASP A 147 -23.50 -2.44 1.60
C ASP A 147 -22.66 -1.15 1.62
N HIS A 148 -21.65 -1.06 0.76
CA HIS A 148 -20.81 0.12 0.57
C HIS A 148 -20.78 0.55 -0.90
N ASP A 149 -20.77 1.85 -1.15
CA ASP A 149 -20.62 2.39 -2.51
C ASP A 149 -19.15 2.60 -2.92
N PHE A 150 -18.23 2.68 -1.93
CA PHE A 150 -16.79 2.69 -2.13
C PHE A 150 -16.06 1.93 -1.02
N ILE A 151 -15.07 1.11 -1.39
CA ILE A 151 -14.21 0.38 -0.45
C ILE A 151 -12.75 0.60 -0.84
N LEU A 152 -11.91 0.93 0.14
CA LEU A 152 -10.46 0.90 0.00
C LEU A 152 -9.86 0.07 1.13
N GLY A 153 -9.09 -0.96 0.77
CA GLY A 153 -8.26 -1.71 1.72
C GLY A 153 -6.80 -1.46 1.44
N TYR A 154 -6.07 -0.92 2.43
CA TYR A 154 -4.62 -0.74 2.36
C TYR A 154 -3.89 -1.92 3.01
N PHE A 155 -2.91 -2.49 2.31
CA PHE A 155 -2.13 -3.65 2.73
C PHE A 155 -0.64 -3.31 2.72
N SER A 156 -0.03 -3.24 3.90
CA SER A 156 1.38 -2.88 4.09
C SER A 156 2.36 -4.05 4.04
N VAL A 157 1.85 -5.30 4.00
CA VAL A 157 2.66 -6.51 4.22
C VAL A 157 3.84 -6.65 3.25
N ALA A 158 3.69 -6.20 2.00
CA ALA A 158 4.74 -6.32 0.99
C ALA A 158 5.90 -5.35 1.26
N ASP A 159 5.61 -4.11 1.66
CA ASP A 159 6.61 -3.12 2.09
C ASP A 159 7.29 -3.54 3.40
N VAL A 160 6.49 -3.77 4.45
CA VAL A 160 6.99 -4.09 5.79
C VAL A 160 7.88 -5.33 5.73
N ILE A 161 7.37 -6.48 5.27
CA ILE A 161 8.22 -7.68 5.15
C ILE A 161 9.37 -7.47 4.16
N GLY A 162 9.13 -6.72 3.08
CA GLY A 162 10.11 -6.41 2.04
C GLY A 162 11.37 -5.79 2.59
N HIS A 163 11.28 -4.80 3.48
CA HIS A 163 12.45 -4.13 4.04
C HIS A 163 13.51 -5.10 4.61
N LEU A 164 13.10 -6.19 5.27
CA LEU A 164 14.03 -7.19 5.82
C LEU A 164 14.18 -8.47 4.99
N ASN A 165 13.28 -8.72 4.03
CA ASN A 165 13.17 -10.02 3.38
C ASN A 165 12.92 -9.97 1.86
N PHE A 166 13.06 -8.83 1.18
CA PHE A 166 12.79 -8.74 -0.25
C PHE A 166 13.62 -9.72 -1.09
N GLY A 167 14.87 -9.97 -0.69
CA GLY A 167 15.72 -10.99 -1.33
C GLY A 167 15.30 -12.45 -1.04
N ASN A 168 14.40 -12.68 -0.08
CA ASN A 168 13.84 -13.99 0.22
C ASN A 168 12.69 -14.30 -0.76
N ARG A 169 13.07 -14.85 -1.92
CA ARG A 169 12.12 -15.16 -3.01
C ARG A 169 10.94 -16.02 -2.59
N THR A 170 11.12 -16.97 -1.68
CA THR A 170 10.03 -17.86 -1.22
C THR A 170 9.01 -17.07 -0.41
N MET A 171 9.47 -16.24 0.52
CA MET A 171 8.60 -15.40 1.35
C MET A 171 7.86 -14.36 0.51
N MET A 172 8.58 -13.65 -0.38
CA MET A 172 7.94 -12.67 -1.27
C MET A 172 6.93 -13.33 -2.20
N LYS A 173 7.22 -14.51 -2.76
CA LYS A 173 6.25 -15.25 -3.58
C LYS A 173 5.00 -15.65 -2.79
N MET A 174 5.15 -16.05 -1.53
CA MET A 174 4.01 -16.37 -0.66
C MET A 174 3.12 -15.13 -0.42
N ILE A 175 3.73 -13.98 -0.12
CA ILE A 175 3.01 -12.72 0.09
C ILE A 175 2.27 -12.29 -1.18
N TYR A 176 2.97 -12.28 -2.32
CA TYR A 176 2.39 -11.88 -3.60
C TYR A 176 1.28 -12.83 -4.05
N LYS A 177 1.39 -14.13 -3.74
CA LYS A 177 0.31 -15.08 -3.98
C LYS A 177 -0.91 -14.79 -3.09
N ASP A 178 -0.72 -14.47 -1.82
CA ASP A 178 -1.83 -14.15 -0.92
C ASP A 178 -2.54 -12.86 -1.33
N LEU A 179 -1.78 -11.82 -1.72
CA LEU A 179 -2.32 -10.58 -2.27
C LEU A 179 -3.06 -10.81 -3.61
N ASP A 180 -2.56 -11.71 -4.45
CA ASP A 180 -3.24 -12.13 -5.68
C ASP A 180 -4.55 -12.88 -5.41
N GLU A 181 -4.58 -13.74 -4.39
CA GLU A 181 -5.81 -14.41 -3.95
C GLU A 181 -6.85 -13.41 -3.39
N ILE A 182 -6.40 -12.39 -2.65
CA ILE A 182 -7.26 -11.28 -2.22
C ILE A 182 -7.84 -10.57 -3.45
N ALA A 183 -7.00 -10.27 -4.44
CA ALA A 183 -7.45 -9.64 -5.67
C ALA A 183 -8.51 -10.47 -6.42
N GLY A 184 -8.31 -11.80 -6.49
CA GLY A 184 -9.24 -12.73 -7.13
C GLY A 184 -10.58 -12.91 -6.39
N SER A 185 -10.68 -12.44 -5.14
CA SER A 185 -11.93 -12.47 -4.37
C SER A 185 -12.90 -11.33 -4.76
N MET A 186 -12.40 -10.27 -5.41
CA MET A 186 -13.20 -9.12 -5.81
C MET A 186 -14.00 -9.43 -7.08
N LYS A 187 -15.31 -9.17 -7.05
CA LYS A 187 -16.25 -9.50 -8.15
C LYS A 187 -16.62 -8.30 -9.03
N ASN A 188 -16.46 -7.09 -8.52
CA ASN A 188 -16.84 -5.84 -9.20
C ASN A 188 -15.61 -5.20 -9.85
N GLN A 189 -15.78 -4.15 -10.66
CA GLN A 189 -14.65 -3.38 -11.15
C GLN A 189 -13.83 -2.83 -9.99
N PHE A 190 -12.51 -3.07 -10.01
CA PHE A 190 -11.59 -2.58 -9.00
C PHE A 190 -10.32 -2.00 -9.61
N ILE A 191 -9.57 -1.29 -8.78
CA ILE A 191 -8.21 -0.83 -9.06
C ILE A 191 -7.29 -1.50 -8.05
N VAL A 192 -6.19 -2.08 -8.52
CA VAL A 192 -5.02 -2.31 -7.66
C VAL A 192 -4.13 -1.10 -7.78
N LEU A 193 -3.70 -0.53 -6.66
CA LEU A 193 -2.85 0.65 -6.64
C LEU A 193 -1.74 0.48 -5.61
N SER A 194 -0.53 0.87 -5.99
CA SER A 194 0.62 0.98 -5.12
C SER A 194 1.18 2.39 -5.22
N ASP A 195 1.59 2.93 -4.08
CA ASP A 195 2.22 4.23 -3.95
C ASP A 195 3.62 4.24 -4.55
N HIS A 196 4.44 3.25 -4.19
CA HIS A 196 5.74 2.98 -4.80
C HIS A 196 5.93 1.47 -5.01
N GLY A 197 7.12 1.04 -5.42
CA GLY A 197 7.52 -0.36 -5.48
C GLY A 197 8.74 -0.60 -4.60
N MET A 198 9.50 -1.64 -4.90
CA MET A 198 10.65 -2.04 -4.08
C MET A 198 11.73 -2.70 -4.94
N GLU A 199 12.99 -2.38 -4.68
CA GLU A 199 14.18 -2.92 -5.31
C GLU A 199 14.97 -3.78 -4.32
N GLN A 200 15.65 -4.79 -4.84
CA GLN A 200 16.41 -5.73 -4.00
C GLN A 200 17.80 -5.18 -3.65
N ILE A 201 18.08 -5.07 -2.35
CA ILE A 201 19.40 -4.75 -1.79
C ILE A 201 19.88 -5.93 -0.95
N GLY A 202 20.49 -6.93 -1.59
CA GLY A 202 20.90 -8.17 -0.93
C GLY A 202 19.68 -8.96 -0.43
N ILE A 203 19.55 -9.13 0.89
CA ILE A 203 18.36 -9.73 1.51
C ILE A 203 17.24 -8.70 1.77
N PHE A 204 17.59 -7.42 1.77
CA PHE A 204 16.72 -6.29 2.08
C PHE A 204 16.01 -5.75 0.84
N GLY A 205 15.02 -4.89 1.07
CA GLY A 205 14.35 -4.10 0.05
C GLY A 205 14.51 -2.60 0.32
N ASP A 206 14.64 -1.81 -0.74
CA ASP A 206 14.56 -0.35 -0.70
C ASP A 206 13.59 0.17 -1.76
N HIS A 207 13.02 1.36 -1.57
CA HIS A 207 11.90 1.85 -2.39
C HIS A 207 12.30 2.10 -3.85
N SER A 208 11.46 1.66 -4.79
CA SER A 208 11.62 2.03 -6.21
C SER A 208 10.94 3.36 -6.52
N ASN A 209 11.32 4.00 -7.62
CA ASN A 209 10.85 5.35 -7.98
C ASN A 209 9.55 5.37 -8.82
N TYR A 210 8.74 4.33 -8.71
CA TYR A 210 7.44 4.20 -9.37
C TYR A 210 6.51 3.36 -8.51
N GLY A 211 5.20 3.55 -8.65
CA GLY A 211 4.20 2.62 -8.11
C GLY A 211 3.72 1.60 -9.13
N PHE A 212 2.72 0.82 -8.76
CA PHE A 212 2.02 -0.14 -9.62
C PHE A 212 0.55 0.26 -9.73
N TRP A 213 -0.06 0.02 -10.89
CA TRP A 213 -1.52 0.05 -11.00
C TRP A 213 -2.04 -1.07 -11.90
N SER A 214 -3.27 -1.50 -11.66
CA SER A 214 -4.03 -2.31 -12.61
C SER A 214 -5.53 -2.02 -12.53
N THR A 215 -6.24 -2.20 -13.65
CA THR A 215 -7.71 -2.12 -13.75
C THR A 215 -8.24 -2.80 -15.01
N ASP A 216 -9.46 -3.31 -14.95
CA ASP A 216 -10.21 -3.77 -16.13
C ASP A 216 -10.95 -2.63 -16.88
N PHE A 217 -11.02 -1.43 -16.30
CA PHE A 217 -11.84 -0.33 -16.79
C PHE A 217 -11.35 0.24 -18.14
N LYS A 218 -10.14 0.79 -18.17
CA LYS A 218 -9.50 1.34 -19.38
C LYS A 218 -7.99 1.35 -19.21
N ASP A 219 -7.27 1.45 -20.32
CA ASP A 219 -5.84 1.72 -20.30
C ASP A 219 -5.60 3.14 -19.78
N LEU A 220 -4.86 3.25 -18.67
CA LEU A 220 -4.54 4.53 -18.03
C LEU A 220 -3.21 5.12 -18.53
N GLY A 221 -2.42 4.37 -19.31
CA GLY A 221 -1.11 4.80 -19.78
C GLY A 221 -0.09 4.95 -18.65
N ASN A 222 0.35 6.18 -18.38
CA ASN A 222 1.33 6.52 -17.34
C ASN A 222 0.74 7.51 -16.31
N PRO A 223 -0.29 7.10 -15.55
CA PRO A 223 -0.99 7.99 -14.63
C PRO A 223 -0.07 8.40 -13.47
N GLY A 224 -0.20 9.65 -13.03
CA GLY A 224 0.32 10.11 -11.75
C GLY A 224 -0.51 9.57 -10.59
N ILE A 225 0.08 9.46 -9.40
CA ILE A 225 -0.68 8.99 -8.22
C ILE A 225 -1.87 9.92 -7.90
N THR A 226 -1.73 11.23 -8.15
CA THR A 226 -2.80 12.23 -7.96
C THR A 226 -3.93 12.10 -8.98
N ASP A 227 -3.67 11.52 -10.15
CA ASP A 227 -4.68 11.35 -11.20
C ASP A 227 -5.76 10.35 -10.78
N PHE A 228 -5.43 9.40 -9.91
CA PHE A 228 -6.38 8.36 -9.48
C PHE A 228 -7.59 8.93 -8.74
N ALA A 229 -7.46 10.05 -8.03
CA ALA A 229 -8.60 10.74 -7.45
C ALA A 229 -9.65 11.07 -8.52
N LYS A 230 -9.22 11.55 -9.70
CA LYS A 230 -10.12 11.85 -10.82
C LYS A 230 -10.57 10.58 -11.54
N ILE A 231 -9.67 9.63 -11.78
CA ILE A 231 -9.99 8.38 -12.48
C ILE A 231 -11.08 7.59 -11.74
N ILE A 232 -10.96 7.45 -10.42
CA ILE A 232 -11.94 6.75 -9.58
C ILE A 232 -13.30 7.45 -9.63
N LYS A 233 -13.33 8.78 -9.71
CA LYS A 233 -14.57 9.55 -9.89
C LYS A 233 -15.29 9.26 -11.19
N GLU A 234 -14.53 9.02 -12.26
CA GLU A 234 -15.06 8.71 -13.58
C GLU A 234 -15.58 7.27 -13.71
N MET A 235 -15.27 6.39 -12.75
CA MET A 235 -15.76 5.00 -12.73
C MET A 235 -17.20 4.88 -12.21
N ARG A 236 -17.79 5.98 -11.72
CA ARG A 236 -19.17 6.01 -11.23
C ARG A 236 -20.19 6.06 -12.38
#